data_AF-A0A920P5C0-F1
#
_entry.id   AF-A0A920P5C0-F1
#
_cell.length_a   1.000
_cell.length_b   1.000
_cell.length_c   1.000
_cell.angle_alpha   90.00
_cell.angle_beta   90.00
_cell.angle_gamma   90.00
#
_symmetry.space_group_name_H-M   'P 1'
#
loop_
_entity.id
_entity.type
_entity.pdbx_description
1 polymer ?
#
loop_
_entity_poly.entity_id
_entity_poly.type
_entity_poly.pdbx_seq_one_letter_code
_entity_poly.pdbx_strand_id
1 'polypeptide(L)'
;MVFNDAYQKGYQEKEYPYAIAGMTMAKELPGLSEGLMSQLNFWHGFSIYQAAVVEQEPQTLGSARSTLPKFQEAMGLLGQSGDYPGTVNVNLTQVLENLSTYVEIQEAIIKRGE
;
A
#
# COMPACT_ATOMS: atom_id res chain seq x y z
N MET A 1 -19.96 -7.02 3.25
CA MET A 1 -19.53 -5.63 2.95
C MET A 1 -18.22 -5.70 2.17
N VAL A 2 -18.05 -4.91 1.10
CA VAL A 2 -16.89 -4.99 0.18
C VAL A 2 -15.55 -4.89 0.93
N PHE A 3 -15.45 -3.97 1.89
CA PHE A 3 -14.25 -3.85 2.75
C PHE A 3 -13.91 -5.14 3.50
N ASN A 4 -14.87 -5.75 4.20
CA ASN A 4 -14.62 -6.95 5.01
C ASN A 4 -14.21 -8.14 4.14
N ASP A 5 -14.77 -8.25 2.93
CA ASP A 5 -14.40 -9.30 1.97
C ASP A 5 -12.96 -9.07 1.45
N ALA A 6 -12.63 -7.85 1.04
CA ALA A 6 -11.29 -7.46 0.61
C ALA A 6 -10.23 -7.66 1.70
N TYR A 7 -10.56 -7.38 2.96
CA TYR A 7 -9.67 -7.58 4.09
C TYR A 7 -9.44 -9.06 4.39
N GLN A 8 -10.50 -9.87 4.46
CA GLN A 8 -10.41 -11.29 4.82
C GLN A 8 -9.84 -12.14 3.69
N LYS A 9 -10.31 -11.96 2.46
CA LYS A 9 -9.86 -12.79 1.32
C LYS A 9 -8.67 -12.21 0.57
N GLY A 10 -8.44 -10.90 0.70
CA GLY A 10 -7.30 -10.24 0.09
C GLY A 10 -6.13 -10.17 1.06
N TYR A 11 -6.23 -9.25 2.04
CA TYR A 11 -5.10 -8.94 2.91
C TYR A 11 -4.69 -10.13 3.80
N GLN A 12 -5.62 -10.78 4.50
CA GLN A 12 -5.30 -11.89 5.42
C GLN A 12 -4.74 -13.12 4.68
N GLU A 13 -5.24 -13.41 3.48
CA GLU A 13 -4.75 -14.51 2.63
C GLU A 13 -3.50 -14.13 1.81
N LYS A 14 -3.02 -12.88 1.91
CA LYS A 14 -1.92 -12.31 1.13
C LYS A 14 -2.17 -12.23 -0.38
N GLU A 15 -3.44 -12.32 -0.77
CA GLU A 15 -3.93 -12.01 -2.13
C GLU A 15 -4.04 -10.49 -2.29
N TYR A 16 -2.90 -9.81 -2.26
CA TYR A 16 -2.83 -8.35 -2.28
C TYR A 16 -3.50 -7.70 -3.50
N PRO A 17 -3.44 -8.27 -4.73
CA PRO A 17 -4.21 -7.73 -5.85
C PRO A 17 -5.73 -7.70 -5.59
N TYR A 18 -6.26 -8.73 -4.93
CA TYR A 18 -7.67 -8.79 -4.54
C TYR A 18 -8.00 -7.75 -3.48
N ALA A 19 -7.11 -7.61 -2.47
CA ALA A 19 -7.24 -6.58 -1.44
C ALA A 19 -7.29 -5.18 -2.07
N ILE A 20 -6.35 -4.84 -2.96
CA ILE A 20 -6.27 -3.54 -3.63
C ILE A 20 -7.56 -3.23 -4.39
N ALA A 21 -8.02 -4.15 -5.24
CA ALA A 21 -9.26 -3.96 -6.01
C ALA A 21 -10.47 -3.76 -5.09
N GLY A 22 -10.60 -4.58 -4.05
CA GLY A 22 -11.69 -4.48 -3.09
C GLY A 22 -11.66 -3.19 -2.27
N MET A 23 -10.49 -2.73 -1.85
CA MET A 23 -10.32 -1.48 -1.12
C MET A 23 -10.61 -0.26 -1.99
N THR A 24 -10.20 -0.28 -3.28
CA THR A 24 -10.58 0.76 -4.26
C THR A 24 -12.09 0.83 -4.41
N MET A 25 -12.76 -0.30 -4.65
CA MET A 25 -14.22 -0.32 -4.77
C MET A 25 -14.93 0.13 -3.49
N ALA A 26 -14.40 -0.23 -2.32
CA ALA A 26 -15.00 0.16 -1.05
C ALA A 26 -14.92 1.68 -0.79
N LYS A 27 -13.90 2.38 -1.32
CA LYS A 27 -13.74 3.84 -1.20
C LYS A 27 -14.73 4.64 -2.06
N GLU A 28 -15.26 4.04 -3.12
CA GLU A 28 -16.28 4.67 -3.98
C GLU A 28 -17.69 4.63 -3.38
N LEU A 29 -17.88 3.96 -2.25
CA LEU A 29 -19.20 3.87 -1.62
C LEU A 29 -19.61 5.24 -1.04
N PRO A 30 -20.86 5.68 -1.22
CA PRO A 30 -21.33 6.93 -0.65
C PRO A 30 -21.51 6.81 0.87
N GLY A 31 -21.27 7.91 1.59
CA GLY A 31 -21.55 8.01 3.03
C GLY A 31 -20.53 7.31 3.93
N LEU A 32 -19.30 7.10 3.46
CA LEU A 32 -18.22 6.59 4.31
C LEU A 32 -17.90 7.59 5.42
N SER A 33 -17.80 7.09 6.65
CA SER A 33 -17.27 7.89 7.76
C SER A 33 -15.77 8.11 7.59
N GLU A 34 -15.25 9.18 8.18
CA GLU A 34 -13.81 9.47 8.18
C GLU A 34 -12.99 8.32 8.77
N GLY A 35 -13.46 7.69 9.86
CA GLY A 35 -12.79 6.54 10.46
C GLY A 35 -12.72 5.33 9.52
N LEU A 36 -13.78 5.07 8.75
CA LEU A 36 -13.78 3.99 7.75
C LEU A 36 -12.88 4.33 6.56
N MET A 37 -12.85 5.59 6.12
CA MET A 37 -11.93 6.05 5.09
C MET A 37 -10.46 5.90 5.53
N SER A 38 -10.13 6.26 6.77
CA SER A 38 -8.80 6.05 7.36
C SER A 38 -8.39 4.58 7.39
N GLN A 39 -9.31 3.69 7.78
CA GLN A 39 -9.10 2.24 7.75
C GLN A 39 -8.87 1.73 6.32
N LEU A 40 -9.69 2.19 5.36
CA LEU A 40 -9.55 1.84 3.96
C LEU A 40 -8.22 2.32 3.37
N ASN A 41 -7.81 3.54 3.69
CA ASN A 41 -6.53 4.11 3.28
C ASN A 41 -5.36 3.28 3.81
N PHE A 42 -5.41 2.90 5.09
CA PHE A 42 -4.38 2.07 5.69
C PHE A 42 -4.24 0.71 4.99
N TRP A 43 -5.32 -0.09 4.95
CA TRP A 43 -5.23 -1.44 4.40
C TRP A 43 -4.99 -1.47 2.89
N HIS A 44 -5.49 -0.46 2.17
CA HIS A 44 -5.17 -0.28 0.77
C HIS A 44 -3.67 -0.01 0.59
N GLY A 45 -3.13 1.04 1.22
CA GLY A 45 -1.72 1.39 1.10
C GLY A 45 -0.78 0.28 1.56
N PHE A 46 -1.12 -0.41 2.66
CA PHE A 46 -0.35 -1.54 3.15
C PHE A 46 -0.37 -2.74 2.18
N SER A 47 -1.49 -3.01 1.52
CA SER A 47 -1.58 -4.07 0.51
C SER A 47 -0.74 -3.75 -0.74
N ILE A 48 -0.77 -2.50 -1.21
CA ILE A 48 0.10 -2.05 -2.31
C ILE A 48 1.57 -2.21 -1.92
N TYR A 49 1.94 -1.76 -0.71
CA TYR A 49 3.30 -1.87 -0.21
C TYR A 49 3.78 -3.33 -0.24
N GLN A 50 3.01 -4.25 0.35
CA GLN A 50 3.38 -5.67 0.41
C GLN A 50 3.49 -6.30 -0.99
N ALA A 51 2.57 -5.98 -1.91
CA ALA A 51 2.65 -6.44 -3.29
C ALA A 51 3.91 -5.93 -4.01
N ALA A 52 4.23 -4.64 -3.84
CA ALA A 52 5.37 -3.99 -4.47
C ALA A 52 6.71 -4.52 -3.93
N VAL A 53 6.79 -4.91 -2.65
CA VAL A 53 7.99 -5.53 -2.06
C VAL A 53 8.34 -6.85 -2.77
N VAL A 54 7.33 -7.68 -3.03
CA VAL A 54 7.52 -8.96 -3.76
C VAL A 54 7.89 -8.69 -5.22
N GLU A 55 7.20 -7.76 -5.87
CA GLU A 55 7.44 -7.45 -7.29
C GLU A 55 8.82 -6.82 -7.54
N GLN A 56 9.36 -6.07 -6.58
CA GLN A 56 10.67 -5.41 -6.75
C GLN A 56 11.85 -6.37 -6.55
N GLU A 57 11.67 -7.56 -5.99
CA GLU A 57 12.77 -8.49 -5.65
C GLU A 57 13.79 -8.74 -6.78
N PRO A 58 13.41 -8.79 -8.08
CA PRO A 58 14.38 -8.93 -9.16
C PRO A 58 15.39 -7.78 -9.27
N GLN A 59 15.09 -6.61 -8.68
CA GLN A 59 15.94 -5.41 -8.67
C GLN A 59 16.46 -5.00 -10.06
N THR A 60 15.62 -5.18 -11.07
CA THR A 60 15.90 -4.80 -12.46
C THR A 60 15.36 -3.41 -12.77
N LEU A 61 15.81 -2.81 -13.88
CA LEU A 61 15.21 -1.57 -14.39
C LEU A 61 13.70 -1.70 -14.63
N GLY A 62 13.26 -2.86 -15.13
CA GLY A 62 11.84 -3.13 -15.39
C GLY A 62 11.02 -3.17 -14.10
N SER A 63 11.47 -3.93 -13.09
CA SER A 63 10.79 -4.00 -11.80
C SER A 63 10.80 -2.64 -11.10
N ALA A 64 11.92 -1.93 -11.11
CA ALA A 64 12.02 -0.61 -10.48
C ALA A 64 11.05 0.42 -11.08
N ARG A 65 10.93 0.47 -12.41
CA ARG A 65 9.95 1.35 -13.09
C ARG A 65 8.51 0.98 -12.76
N SER A 66 8.21 -0.30 -12.58
CA SER A 66 6.87 -0.78 -12.23
C SER A 66 6.50 -0.51 -10.77
N THR A 67 7.46 -0.64 -9.84
CA THR A 67 7.19 -0.57 -8.40
C THR A 67 7.39 0.80 -7.79
N LEU A 68 8.22 1.68 -8.36
CA LEU A 68 8.38 3.06 -7.88
C LEU A 68 7.03 3.79 -7.66
N PRO A 69 6.13 3.87 -8.67
CA PRO A 69 4.85 4.56 -8.47
C PRO A 69 3.97 3.87 -7.42
N LYS A 70 4.07 2.54 -7.25
CA LYS A 70 3.32 1.78 -6.25
C LYS A 70 3.77 2.12 -4.82
N PHE A 71 5.09 2.23 -4.60
CA PHE A 71 5.60 2.65 -3.29
C PHE A 71 5.19 4.09 -2.95
N GLN A 72 5.22 5.00 -3.94
CA GLN A 72 4.77 6.38 -3.78
C GLN A 72 3.26 6.44 -3.46
N GLU A 73 2.43 5.66 -4.14
CA GLU A 73 1.00 5.55 -3.88
C GLU A 73 0.73 4.98 -2.48
N ALA A 74 1.40 3.90 -2.09
CA ALA A 74 1.29 3.31 -0.77
C ALA A 74 1.63 4.34 0.32
N MET A 75 2.69 5.12 0.14
CA MET A 75 3.09 6.20 1.06
C MET A 75 2.01 7.28 1.18
N GLY A 76 1.42 7.71 0.06
CA GLY A 76 0.33 8.68 0.05
C GLY A 76 -0.93 8.19 0.77
N LEU A 77 -1.30 6.92 0.57
CA LEU A 77 -2.45 6.30 1.24
C LEU A 77 -2.21 6.12 2.74
N LEU A 78 -1.03 5.63 3.12
CA LEU A 78 -0.66 5.43 4.53
C LEU A 78 -0.56 6.76 5.28
N GLY A 79 -0.07 7.82 4.65
CA GLY A 79 -0.08 9.18 5.22
C GLY A 79 -1.50 9.74 5.46
N GLN A 80 -2.51 9.22 4.77
CA GLN A 80 -3.93 9.59 4.93
C GLN A 80 -4.71 8.62 5.83
N SER A 81 -4.02 7.75 6.57
CA SER A 81 -4.67 6.79 7.49
C SER A 81 -4.95 7.34 8.89
N GLY A 82 -4.48 8.56 9.20
CA GLY A 82 -4.66 9.18 10.50
C GLY A 82 -4.17 8.30 11.66
N ASP A 83 -4.95 8.22 12.73
CA ASP A 83 -4.61 7.44 13.93
C ASP A 83 -4.95 5.94 13.81
N TYR A 84 -5.58 5.51 12.70
CA TYR A 84 -6.01 4.12 12.54
C TYR A 84 -4.90 3.09 12.76
N PRO A 85 -3.65 3.27 12.26
CA PRO A 85 -2.58 2.30 12.48
C PRO A 85 -2.30 2.01 13.95
N GLY A 86 -2.46 3.00 14.83
CA GLY A 86 -2.31 2.82 16.28
C GLY A 86 -3.35 1.87 16.86
N THR A 87 -4.55 1.80 16.28
CA THR A 87 -5.62 0.88 16.72
C THR A 87 -5.34 -0.59 16.41
N VAL A 88 -4.45 -0.85 15.45
CA VAL A 88 -4.01 -2.20 15.03
C VAL A 88 -2.56 -2.48 15.42
N ASN A 89 -2.00 -1.68 16.33
CA ASN A 89 -0.63 -1.79 16.85
C ASN A 89 0.46 -1.73 15.76
N VAL A 90 0.24 -0.95 14.70
CA VAL A 90 1.23 -0.71 13.65
C VAL A 90 1.91 0.62 13.87
N ASN A 91 3.24 0.61 13.90
CA ASN A 91 4.05 1.83 13.93
C ASN A 91 4.10 2.44 12.52
N LEU A 92 3.21 3.40 12.25
CA LEU A 92 3.10 4.04 10.94
C LEU A 92 4.42 4.73 10.53
N THR A 93 5.10 5.39 11.47
CA THR A 93 6.38 6.08 11.20
C THR A 93 7.40 5.10 10.62
N GLN A 94 7.56 3.92 11.25
CA GLN A 94 8.48 2.90 10.76
C GLN A 94 8.09 2.38 9.38
N VAL A 95 6.79 2.21 9.10
CA VAL A 95 6.32 1.76 7.78
C VAL A 95 6.65 2.80 6.71
N LEU A 96 6.43 4.09 7.00
CA LEU A 96 6.74 5.18 6.06
C LEU A 96 8.25 5.33 5.82
N GLU A 97 9.08 5.16 6.85
CA GLU A 97 10.54 5.13 6.70
C GLU A 97 10.99 4.00 5.78
N ASN A 98 10.46 2.79 5.97
CA ASN A 98 10.77 1.66 5.10
C ASN A 98 10.34 1.92 3.64
N LEU A 99 9.16 2.50 3.44
CA LEU A 99 8.68 2.90 2.12
C LEU A 99 9.60 3.92 1.45
N SER A 100 10.09 4.91 2.19
CA SER A 100 11.08 5.87 1.69
C SER A 100 12.34 5.17 1.19
N THR A 101 12.86 4.20 1.95
CA THR A 101 14.01 3.40 1.52
C THR A 101 13.74 2.64 0.22
N TYR A 102 12.56 2.04 0.07
CA TYR A 102 12.21 1.35 -1.19
C TYR A 102 12.14 2.32 -2.38
N VAL A 103 11.57 3.52 -2.19
CA VAL A 103 11.54 4.57 -3.22
C VAL A 103 12.98 4.93 -3.64
N GLU A 104 13.86 5.21 -2.69
CA GLU A 104 15.27 5.54 -2.95
C GLU A 104 16.00 4.43 -3.72
N ILE A 105 15.75 3.16 -3.37
CA ILE A 105 16.32 2.01 -4.08
C ILE A 105 15.85 1.99 -5.54
N GLN A 106 14.54 2.14 -5.79
CA GLN A 106 14.01 2.08 -7.15
C GLN A 106 14.51 3.25 -8.01
N GLU A 107 14.57 4.47 -7.45
CA GLU A 107 15.15 5.63 -8.11
C GLU A 107 16.62 5.41 -8.47
N ALA A 108 17.40 4.83 -7.56
CA ALA A 108 18.81 4.51 -7.81
C ALA A 108 19.00 3.42 -8.88
N ILE A 109 18.11 2.43 -8.98
CA ILE A 109 18.12 1.44 -10.06
C ILE A 109 17.79 2.12 -11.39
N ILE A 110 16.74 2.94 -11.44
CA ILE A 110 16.32 3.65 -12.65
C ILE A 110 17.44 4.54 -13.16
N LYS A 111 18.02 5.38 -12.30
CA LYS A 111 19.11 6.29 -12.65
C LYS A 111 20.36 5.58 -13.18
N ARG A 112 20.64 4.35 -12.73
CA ARG A 112 21.78 3.55 -13.22
C ARG A 112 21.51 2.87 -14.56
N GLY A 113 20.23 2.68 -14.92
CA GLY A 113 19.81 1.99 -16.13
C GLY A 113 19.40 2.92 -17.29
N GLU A 114 19.42 4.24 -17.06
CA GLU A 114 19.28 5.28 -18.08
C GLU A 114 20.65 5.64 -18.69
#